data_AF-A0A9W7AJ99-F1
#
_entry.id   AF-A0A9W7AJ99-F1
#
_cell.length_a   1.000
_cell.length_b   1.000
_cell.length_c   1.000
_cell.angle_alpha   90.00
_cell.angle_beta   90.00
_cell.angle_gamma   90.00
#
_symmetry.space_group_name_H-M   'P 1'
#
loop_
_entity.id
_entity.type
_entity.pdbx_description
1 polymer ?
#
loop_
_entity_poly.entity_id
_entity_poly.type
_entity_poly.pdbx_seq_one_letter_code
_entity_poly.pdbx_strand_id
1 'polypeptide(L)'
;YRKIRILYYDGGPNAQVFNSLLYPRFEYDMPVLGVDLLQFSGKKHLTVIDFQPLHDDHPPFEPALSSIKKSYPELNGQMSSKFYDETQFFSKELLFARFEDSKLVNSKLYPAFQQYLDEHHGMLSGMEKVDEAQRKVLESRQREYDIYSAERDPATGMFGAMFGKEWAEEFVHGQLFSLS
;
A
#
# COMPACT_ATOMS: atom_id res chain seq x y z
N TYR A 1 -10.42 -9.74 -6.53
CA TYR A 1 -9.01 -9.35 -6.77
C TYR A 1 -8.42 -10.14 -7.93
N ARG A 2 -7.53 -9.54 -8.73
CA ARG A 2 -6.72 -10.27 -9.73
C ARG A 2 -5.40 -10.79 -9.14
N LYS A 3 -4.87 -10.09 -8.14
CA LYS A 3 -3.62 -10.42 -7.45
C LYS A 3 -3.70 -9.90 -6.03
N ILE A 4 -3.38 -10.75 -5.07
CA ILE A 4 -3.08 -10.35 -3.69
C ILE A 4 -1.66 -10.81 -3.46
N ARG A 5 -0.74 -9.88 -3.20
CA ARG A 5 0.63 -10.23 -2.85
C ARG A 5 0.88 -9.95 -1.39
N ILE A 6 1.62 -10.84 -0.76
CA ILE A 6 2.06 -10.70 0.63
C ILE A 6 3.55 -10.99 0.61
N LEU A 7 4.32 -10.05 1.11
CA LEU A 7 5.74 -10.19 1.39
C LEU A 7 5.93 -10.12 2.90
N TYR A 8 6.58 -11.14 3.44
CA TYR A 8 7.04 -11.18 4.81
C TYR A 8 8.55 -11.39 4.81
N TYR A 9 9.28 -10.58 5.57
CA TYR A 9 10.70 -10.74 5.77
C TYR A 9 11.06 -10.62 7.25
N ASP A 10 11.69 -11.68 7.76
CA ASP A 10 12.27 -11.77 9.09
C ASP A 10 13.79 -11.58 9.00
N GLY A 11 14.24 -10.37 9.31
CA GLY A 11 15.65 -10.02 9.46
C GLY A 11 16.12 -10.06 10.91
N GLY A 12 15.43 -10.81 11.78
CA GLY A 12 15.66 -10.85 13.21
C GLY A 12 15.50 -9.46 13.85
N PRO A 13 16.40 -9.06 14.78
CA PRO A 13 16.31 -7.77 15.46
C PRO A 13 16.60 -6.57 14.56
N ASN A 14 17.16 -6.80 13.36
CA ASN A 14 17.57 -5.71 12.47
C ASN A 14 16.39 -5.15 11.68
N ALA A 15 15.54 -6.03 11.14
CA ALA A 15 14.38 -5.62 10.37
C ALA A 15 13.25 -6.66 10.43
N GLN A 16 12.02 -6.18 10.48
CA GLN A 16 10.81 -6.96 10.19
C GLN A 16 10.02 -6.20 9.14
N VAL A 17 9.56 -6.90 8.11
CA VAL A 17 8.79 -6.29 7.02
C VAL A 17 7.55 -7.13 6.75
N PHE A 18 6.41 -6.45 6.71
CA PHE A 18 5.18 -6.97 6.13
C PHE A 18 4.69 -5.97 5.09
N ASN A 19 4.64 -6.40 3.84
CA ASN A 19 4.15 -5.57 2.74
C ASN A 19 3.08 -6.34 1.95
N SER A 20 1.98 -5.68 1.62
CA SER A 20 0.90 -6.30 0.85
C SER A 20 0.24 -5.30 -0.07
N LEU A 21 -0.08 -5.77 -1.29
CA LEU A 21 -0.93 -5.06 -2.23
C LEU A 21 -2.07 -5.98 -2.65
N LEU A 22 -3.31 -5.47 -2.60
CA LEU A 22 -4.48 -6.15 -3.14
C LEU A 22 -4.93 -5.41 -4.39
N TYR A 23 -4.69 -6.03 -5.55
CA TYR A 23 -5.08 -5.50 -6.84
C TYR A 23 -6.51 -5.93 -7.20
N PRO A 24 -7.45 -4.99 -7.39
CA PRO A 24 -8.76 -5.32 -7.90
C PRO A 24 -8.67 -5.88 -9.32
N ARG A 25 -9.69 -6.62 -9.74
CA ARG A 25 -9.75 -7.03 -11.15
C ARG A 25 -10.04 -5.78 -11.99
N PHE A 26 -9.64 -5.78 -13.26
CA PHE A 26 -9.79 -4.62 -14.14
C PHE A 26 -11.25 -4.25 -14.41
N GLU A 27 -12.21 -5.14 -14.11
CA GLU A 27 -13.64 -4.86 -14.24
C GLU A 27 -14.24 -4.08 -13.07
N TYR A 28 -13.47 -3.79 -12.02
CA TYR A 28 -13.95 -3.07 -10.84
C TYR A 28 -13.09 -1.84 -10.59
N ASP A 29 -13.72 -0.67 -10.59
CA ASP A 29 -13.09 0.63 -10.31
C ASP A 29 -12.83 0.81 -8.81
N MET A 30 -11.85 0.07 -8.32
CA MET A 30 -11.42 0.09 -6.93
C MET A 30 -9.99 0.61 -6.82
N PRO A 31 -9.66 1.21 -5.67
CA PRO A 31 -8.26 1.49 -5.34
C PRO A 31 -7.47 0.18 -5.18
N VAL A 32 -6.14 0.29 -5.24
CA VAL A 32 -5.25 -0.76 -4.72
C VAL A 32 -5.17 -0.59 -3.21
N LEU A 33 -5.46 -1.61 -2.42
CA LEU A 33 -5.15 -1.56 -0.98
C LEU A 33 -3.66 -1.81 -0.81
N GLY A 34 -2.94 -0.79 -0.34
CA GLY A 34 -1.53 -0.85 -0.04
C GLY A 34 -1.24 -0.86 1.45
N VAL A 35 -0.40 -1.80 1.88
CA VAL A 35 0.00 -1.98 3.28
C VAL A 35 1.51 -2.17 3.33
N ASP A 36 2.18 -1.33 4.09
CA ASP A 36 3.62 -1.43 4.34
C ASP A 36 3.90 -1.22 5.83
N LEU A 37 4.30 -2.29 6.51
CA LEU A 37 4.59 -2.30 7.94
C LEU A 37 6.05 -2.71 8.12
N LEU A 38 6.87 -1.75 8.52
CA LEU A 38 8.31 -1.89 8.63
C LEU A 38 8.73 -1.65 10.07
N GLN A 39 9.58 -2.53 10.59
CA GLN A 39 10.31 -2.31 11.83
C GLN A 39 11.80 -2.36 11.55
N PHE A 40 12.55 -1.41 12.09
CA PHE A 40 14.01 -1.33 11.99
C PHE A 40 14.65 -1.27 13.37
N SER A 41 15.80 -1.92 13.51
CA SER A 41 16.60 -1.96 14.74
C SER A 41 15.79 -2.35 15.99
N GLY A 42 14.78 -3.19 15.81
CA GLY A 42 13.90 -3.71 16.86
C GLY A 42 12.98 -2.68 17.55
N LYS A 43 12.99 -1.42 17.13
CA LYS A 43 12.23 -0.36 17.81
C LYS A 43 11.58 0.66 16.88
N LYS A 44 12.18 0.99 15.74
CA LYS A 44 11.67 2.04 14.86
C LYS A 44 10.62 1.44 13.93
N HIS A 45 9.38 1.84 14.08
CA HIS A 45 8.30 1.43 13.18
C HIS A 45 8.07 2.52 12.13
N LEU A 46 7.81 2.10 10.90
CA LEU A 46 7.31 2.91 9.80
C LEU A 46 6.11 2.16 9.21
N THR A 47 4.98 2.82 9.12
CA THR A 47 3.76 2.22 8.58
C THR A 47 3.13 3.11 7.53
N VAL A 48 2.65 2.49 6.47
CA VAL A 48 1.79 3.09 5.44
C VAL A 48 0.60 2.15 5.21
N ILE A 49 -0.62 2.64 5.34
CA ILE A 49 -1.84 1.91 4.97
C ILE A 49 -2.74 2.86 4.19
N ASP A 50 -3.13 2.48 2.98
CA ASP A 50 -3.91 3.35 2.13
C ASP A 50 -4.78 2.60 1.11
N PHE A 51 -5.85 3.26 0.69
CA PHE A 51 -6.54 2.93 -0.55
C PHE A 51 -5.95 3.81 -1.64
N GLN A 52 -4.99 3.25 -2.37
CA GLN A 52 -4.22 3.95 -3.38
C GLN A 52 -5.10 4.16 -4.62
N PRO A 53 -5.56 5.40 -4.88
CA PRO A 53 -6.52 5.67 -5.94
C PRO A 53 -5.87 5.47 -7.31
N LEU A 54 -6.64 4.91 -8.25
CA LEU A 54 -6.21 4.80 -9.65
C LEU A 54 -6.51 6.06 -10.45
N HIS A 55 -7.17 7.05 -9.88
CA HIS A 55 -7.57 8.30 -10.52
C HIS A 55 -7.27 9.49 -9.61
N ASP A 56 -7.04 10.66 -10.19
CA ASP A 56 -6.61 11.85 -9.43
C ASP A 56 -7.81 12.60 -8.79
N ASP A 57 -9.04 12.19 -9.11
CA ASP A 57 -10.28 12.79 -8.59
C ASP A 57 -10.60 12.32 -7.16
N HIS A 58 -11.34 13.15 -6.43
CA HIS A 58 -11.85 12.87 -5.07
C HIS A 58 -12.56 11.51 -4.98
N PRO A 59 -11.90 10.47 -4.45
CA PRO A 59 -12.43 9.13 -4.46
C PRO A 59 -13.65 8.99 -3.53
N PRO A 60 -14.66 8.18 -3.90
CA PRO A 60 -15.86 7.99 -3.10
C PRO A 60 -15.59 7.33 -1.73
N PHE A 61 -14.42 6.71 -1.55
CA PHE A 61 -14.01 6.05 -0.31
C PHE A 61 -13.34 7.00 0.70
N GLU A 62 -12.97 8.23 0.33
CA GLU A 62 -12.31 9.17 1.25
C GLU A 62 -13.12 9.42 2.53
N PRO A 63 -14.45 9.59 2.53
CA PRO A 63 -15.21 9.79 3.77
C PRO A 63 -15.07 8.62 4.77
N ALA A 64 -15.07 7.38 4.28
CA ALA A 64 -14.90 6.20 5.11
C ALA A 64 -13.49 6.16 5.72
N LEU A 65 -12.46 6.37 4.89
CA LEU A 65 -11.07 6.43 5.37
C LEU A 65 -10.85 7.59 6.34
N SER A 66 -11.45 8.75 6.11
CA SER A 66 -11.39 9.91 7.01
C SER A 66 -11.95 9.57 8.40
N SER A 67 -13.02 8.77 8.46
CA SER A 67 -13.59 8.29 9.73
C SER A 67 -12.64 7.34 10.47
N ILE A 68 -12.01 6.41 9.75
CA ILE A 68 -11.00 5.50 10.33
C ILE A 68 -9.79 6.32 10.82
N LYS A 69 -9.24 7.20 9.97
CA LYS A 69 -8.10 8.06 10.27
C LYS A 69 -8.30 8.91 11.53
N LYS A 70 -9.50 9.47 11.74
CA LYS A 70 -9.85 10.23 12.96
C LYS A 70 -9.83 9.37 14.23
N SER A 71 -10.06 8.06 14.11
CA SER A 71 -10.05 7.12 15.24
C SER A 71 -8.63 6.73 15.67
N TYR A 72 -7.62 7.01 14.85
CA TYR A 72 -6.21 6.65 15.07
C TYR A 72 -5.27 7.85 14.89
N PRO A 73 -5.39 8.92 15.70
CA PRO A 73 -4.54 10.11 15.57
C PRO A 73 -3.03 9.80 15.68
N GLU A 74 -2.65 8.73 16.39
CA GLU A 74 -1.26 8.28 16.50
C GLU A 74 -0.68 7.77 15.17
N LEU A 75 -1.53 7.47 14.19
CA LEU A 75 -1.16 6.97 12.87
C LEU A 75 -1.27 8.05 11.76
N ASN A 76 -1.44 9.32 12.15
CA ASN A 76 -1.65 10.46 11.24
C ASN A 76 -0.41 11.36 11.13
N GLY A 77 0.77 10.76 11.08
CA GLY A 77 2.00 11.45 10.78
C GLY A 77 2.04 12.00 9.35
N GLN A 78 3.06 12.80 9.06
CA GLN A 78 3.29 13.38 7.74
C GLN A 78 4.35 12.59 6.98
N MET A 79 4.03 12.20 5.75
CA MET A 79 5.01 11.64 4.84
C MET A 79 6.03 12.73 4.46
N SER A 80 7.25 12.32 4.15
CA SER A 80 8.21 13.21 3.52
C SER A 80 8.17 12.99 2.02
N SER A 81 8.07 14.05 1.22
CA SER A 81 8.15 14.06 -0.25
C SER A 81 9.45 13.49 -0.86
N LYS A 82 10.35 12.95 -0.04
CA LYS A 82 11.66 12.40 -0.44
C LYS A 82 11.56 11.06 -1.19
N PHE A 83 10.52 10.26 -0.94
CA PHE A 83 10.42 8.90 -1.48
C PHE A 83 9.26 8.74 -2.47
N TYR A 84 8.09 9.26 -2.13
CA TYR A 84 6.92 9.29 -3.00
C TYR A 84 6.50 10.72 -3.30
N ASP A 85 5.97 10.92 -4.51
CA ASP A 85 5.10 12.06 -4.78
C ASP A 85 3.75 11.75 -4.12
N GLU A 86 3.46 12.46 -3.03
CA GLU A 86 2.26 12.30 -2.22
C GLU A 86 0.97 12.58 -3.02
N THR A 87 1.10 13.15 -4.23
CA THR A 87 -0.03 13.45 -5.12
C THR A 87 -0.34 12.35 -6.12
N GLN A 88 0.51 11.32 -6.24
CA GLN A 88 0.33 10.23 -7.19
C GLN A 88 0.07 8.90 -6.49
N PHE A 89 -1.12 8.34 -6.72
CA PHE A 89 -1.56 7.05 -6.17
C PHE A 89 -1.64 6.97 -4.65
N PHE A 90 -1.72 8.10 -3.95
CA PHE A 90 -2.00 8.14 -2.51
C PHE A 90 -3.28 8.94 -2.25
N SER A 91 -4.14 8.43 -1.37
CA SER A 91 -5.31 9.16 -0.91
C SER A 91 -4.89 10.23 0.11
N LYS A 92 -5.72 11.26 0.30
CA LYS A 92 -5.51 12.25 1.38
C LYS A 92 -5.67 11.65 2.77
N GLU A 93 -6.30 10.47 2.83
CA GLU A 93 -6.68 9.77 4.04
C GLU A 93 -5.75 8.58 4.33
N LEU A 94 -4.55 8.53 3.72
CA LEU A 94 -3.55 7.53 4.07
C LEU A 94 -3.22 7.57 5.58
N LEU A 95 -2.99 6.40 6.17
CA LEU A 95 -2.32 6.29 7.46
C LEU A 95 -0.83 6.24 7.22
N PHE A 96 -0.11 7.16 7.86
CA PHE A 96 1.34 7.23 7.82
C PHE A 96 1.87 7.46 9.22
N ALA A 97 2.72 6.58 9.74
CA ALA A 97 3.25 6.78 11.08
C ALA A 97 4.70 6.33 11.21
N ARG A 98 5.44 7.06 12.05
CA ARG A 98 6.75 6.65 12.56
C ARG A 98 6.69 6.68 14.08
N PHE A 99 6.98 5.56 14.74
CA PHE A 99 6.89 5.47 16.21
C PHE A 99 7.86 4.43 16.78
N GLU A 100 8.25 4.60 18.05
CA GLU A 100 9.10 3.63 18.76
C GLU A 100 8.35 2.76 19.77
N ASP A 101 7.18 3.19 20.24
CA ASP A 101 6.38 2.42 21.20
C ASP A 101 5.72 1.21 20.52
N SER A 102 6.27 0.02 20.75
CA SER A 102 5.77 -1.23 20.18
C SER A 102 4.34 -1.59 20.63
N LYS A 103 3.84 -1.00 21.73
CA LYS A 103 2.44 -1.21 22.16
C LYS A 103 1.44 -0.67 21.13
N LEU A 104 1.83 0.34 20.36
CA LEU A 104 0.98 0.90 19.29
C LEU A 104 0.71 -0.10 18.18
N VAL A 105 1.59 -1.10 17.98
CA VAL A 105 1.38 -2.14 16.96
C VAL A 105 0.07 -2.88 17.21
N ASN A 106 -0.11 -3.44 18.40
CA ASN A 106 -1.31 -4.22 18.71
C ASN A 106 -2.52 -3.36 19.12
N SER A 107 -2.29 -2.19 19.74
CA SER A 107 -3.38 -1.36 20.27
C SER A 107 -3.98 -0.37 19.26
N LYS A 108 -3.22 0.01 18.21
CA LYS A 108 -3.63 1.01 17.22
C LYS A 108 -3.50 0.52 15.80
N LEU A 109 -2.30 0.11 15.40
CA LEU A 109 -2.00 -0.25 14.02
C LEU A 109 -2.77 -1.49 13.56
N TYR A 110 -2.80 -2.57 14.36
CA TYR A 110 -3.50 -3.80 13.98
C TYR A 110 -5.02 -3.59 13.84
N PRO A 111 -5.73 -2.94 14.78
CA PRO A 111 -7.13 -2.58 14.58
C PRO A 111 -7.39 -1.67 13.36
N ALA A 112 -6.52 -0.69 13.12
CA ALA A 112 -6.65 0.19 11.95
C ALA A 112 -6.47 -0.58 10.63
N PHE A 113 -5.47 -1.49 10.57
CA PHE A 113 -5.27 -2.39 9.45
C PHE A 113 -6.51 -3.26 9.18
N GLN A 114 -7.11 -3.84 10.23
CA GLN A 114 -8.34 -4.62 10.09
C GLN A 114 -9.48 -3.78 9.52
N GLN A 115 -9.68 -2.55 10.01
CA GLN A 115 -10.73 -1.66 9.49
C GLN A 115 -10.51 -1.28 8.02
N TYR A 116 -9.28 -1.00 7.59
CA TYR A 116 -8.99 -0.76 6.17
C TYR A 116 -9.27 -2.00 5.31
N LEU A 117 -8.90 -3.19 5.80
CA LEU A 117 -9.17 -4.44 5.07
C LEU A 117 -10.67 -4.71 4.96
N ASP A 118 -11.41 -4.55 6.05
CA ASP A 118 -12.86 -4.75 6.11
C ASP A 118 -13.59 -3.75 5.20
N GLU A 119 -13.20 -2.47 5.22
CA GLU A 119 -13.76 -1.44 4.36
C GLU A 119 -13.47 -1.74 2.87
N HIS A 120 -12.24 -2.13 2.54
CA HIS A 120 -11.84 -2.45 1.17
C HIS A 120 -12.57 -3.69 0.64
N HIS A 121 -12.76 -4.70 1.49
CA HIS A 121 -13.56 -5.87 1.17
C HIS A 121 -15.04 -5.51 1.05
N GLY A 122 -15.55 -4.64 1.92
CA GLY A 122 -16.91 -4.13 1.92
C GLY A 122 -17.29 -3.45 0.61
N MET A 123 -16.37 -2.69 0.00
CA MET A 123 -16.57 -2.07 -1.32
C MET A 123 -16.98 -3.05 -2.42
N LEU A 124 -16.56 -4.32 -2.34
CA LEU A 124 -16.96 -5.35 -3.33
C LEU A 124 -18.47 -5.60 -3.31
N SER A 125 -19.13 -5.37 -2.17
CA SER A 125 -20.56 -5.59 -2.01
C SER A 125 -21.33 -4.42 -2.62
N GLY A 126 -21.76 -4.59 -3.87
CA GLY A 126 -22.55 -3.57 -4.60
C GLY A 126 -21.82 -2.93 -5.77
N MET A 127 -20.58 -3.35 -6.05
CA MET A 127 -19.90 -2.94 -7.28
C MET A 127 -20.41 -3.67 -8.50
N GLU A 128 -20.77 -2.89 -9.52
CA GLU A 128 -21.04 -3.39 -10.85
C GLU A 128 -19.76 -3.46 -11.67
N LYS A 129 -19.75 -4.36 -12.65
CA LYS A 129 -18.65 -4.41 -13.61
C LYS A 129 -18.72 -3.18 -14.51
N VAL A 130 -17.58 -2.57 -14.73
CA VAL A 130 -17.47 -1.51 -15.74
C VAL A 130 -17.54 -2.10 -17.15
N ASP A 131 -17.80 -1.26 -18.14
CA ASP A 131 -17.77 -1.67 -19.55
C ASP A 131 -16.33 -1.94 -20.05
N GLU A 132 -16.22 -2.45 -21.28
CA GLU A 132 -14.93 -2.83 -21.86
C GLU A 132 -14.00 -1.62 -22.09
N ALA A 133 -14.54 -0.41 -22.30
CA ALA A 133 -13.72 0.79 -22.48
C ALA A 133 -13.09 1.20 -21.15
N GLN A 134 -13.88 1.27 -20.09
CA GLN A 134 -13.42 1.60 -18.75
C GLN A 134 -12.50 0.50 -18.19
N ARG A 135 -12.77 -0.78 -18.48
CA ARG A 135 -11.89 -1.90 -18.09
C ARG A 135 -10.45 -1.69 -18.61
N LYS A 136 -10.29 -1.23 -19.86
CA LYS A 136 -8.97 -0.94 -20.46
C LYS A 136 -8.30 0.27 -19.81
N VAL A 137 -9.07 1.28 -19.42
CA VAL A 137 -8.55 2.42 -18.66
C VAL A 137 -8.01 1.95 -17.31
N LEU A 138 -8.78 1.16 -16.55
CA LEU A 138 -8.35 0.61 -15.26
C LEU A 138 -7.11 -0.28 -15.38
N GLU A 139 -7.03 -1.08 -16.45
CA GLU A 139 -5.83 -1.87 -16.77
C GLU A 139 -4.59 -0.98 -17.01
N SER A 140 -4.73 0.11 -17.77
CA SER A 140 -3.65 1.10 -17.98
C SER A 140 -3.24 1.77 -16.67
N ARG A 141 -4.21 2.20 -15.85
CA ARG A 141 -3.93 2.88 -14.58
C ARG A 141 -3.26 1.98 -13.56
N GLN A 142 -3.62 0.69 -13.50
CA GLN A 142 -2.88 -0.26 -12.67
C GLN A 142 -1.47 -0.55 -13.19
N ARG A 143 -1.23 -0.47 -14.51
CA ARG A 143 0.12 -0.54 -15.08
C ARG A 143 0.95 0.68 -14.73
N GLU A 144 0.39 1.88 -14.86
CA GLU A 144 1.04 3.14 -14.47
C GLU A 144 1.39 3.14 -12.97
N TYR A 145 0.48 2.63 -12.13
CA TYR A 145 0.72 2.41 -10.70
C TYR A 145 1.93 1.48 -10.47
N ASP A 146 2.00 0.34 -11.17
CA ASP A 146 3.11 -0.62 -11.02
C ASP A 146 4.44 -0.01 -11.47
N ILE A 147 4.48 0.70 -12.61
CA ILE A 147 5.69 1.38 -13.11
C ILE A 147 6.17 2.43 -12.09
N TYR A 148 5.27 3.33 -11.66
CA TYR A 148 5.59 4.36 -10.67
C TYR A 148 6.12 3.74 -9.37
N SER A 149 5.47 2.70 -8.89
CA SER A 149 5.84 2.06 -7.63
C SER A 149 7.16 1.32 -7.76
N ALA A 150 7.44 0.62 -8.86
CA ALA A 150 8.71 -0.06 -9.09
C ALA A 150 9.91 0.90 -9.13
N GLU A 151 9.74 2.08 -9.75
CA GLU A 151 10.78 3.11 -9.82
C GLU A 151 11.07 3.77 -8.46
N ARG A 152 10.07 3.82 -7.58
CA ARG A 152 10.13 4.57 -6.31
C ARG A 152 10.23 3.72 -5.07
N ASP A 153 10.04 2.40 -5.17
CA ASP A 153 10.04 1.49 -4.02
C ASP A 153 11.39 1.57 -3.28
N PRO A 154 11.41 2.07 -2.03
CA PRO A 154 12.64 2.17 -1.25
C PRO A 154 13.22 0.78 -0.91
N ALA A 155 12.43 -0.30 -1.00
CA ALA A 155 12.88 -1.65 -0.69
C ALA A 155 13.83 -2.24 -1.75
N THR A 156 13.84 -1.72 -2.99
CA THR A 156 14.73 -2.19 -4.07
C THR A 156 16.21 -2.13 -3.65
N GLY A 157 16.62 -1.05 -2.98
CA GLY A 157 17.99 -0.92 -2.46
C GLY A 157 18.31 -1.93 -1.34
N MET A 158 17.32 -2.22 -0.48
CA MET A 158 17.44 -3.22 0.57
C MET A 158 17.61 -4.63 -0.02
N PHE A 159 16.77 -5.02 -0.98
CA PHE A 159 16.89 -6.30 -1.67
C PHE A 159 18.21 -6.42 -2.42
N GLY A 160 18.66 -5.35 -3.10
CA GLY A 160 19.94 -5.34 -3.80
C GLY A 160 21.13 -5.57 -2.87
N ALA A 161 21.10 -5.01 -1.66
CA ALA A 161 22.14 -5.22 -0.66
C ALA A 161 22.14 -6.64 -0.07
N MET A 162 20.97 -7.27 0.01
CA MET A 162 20.81 -8.59 0.64
C MET A 162 21.00 -9.76 -0.33
N PHE A 163 20.49 -9.63 -1.56
CA PHE A 163 20.35 -10.72 -2.52
C PHE A 163 21.04 -10.44 -3.86
N GLY A 164 21.58 -9.23 -4.06
CA GLY A 164 22.20 -8.80 -5.30
C GLY A 164 21.24 -8.06 -6.23
N LYS A 165 21.81 -7.23 -7.12
CA LYS A 165 21.04 -6.32 -7.99
C LYS A 165 20.13 -7.06 -8.97
N GLU A 166 20.65 -8.07 -9.66
CA GLU A 166 19.89 -8.84 -10.65
C GLU A 166 18.67 -9.52 -10.02
N TRP A 167 18.85 -10.15 -8.85
CA TRP A 167 17.75 -10.75 -8.11
C TRP A 167 16.72 -9.70 -7.68
N ALA A 168 17.17 -8.53 -7.21
CA ALA A 168 16.28 -7.46 -6.78
C ALA A 168 15.45 -6.91 -7.95
N GLU A 169 16.05 -6.70 -9.12
CA GLU A 169 15.35 -6.28 -10.34
C GLU A 169 14.31 -7.32 -10.78
N GLU A 170 14.68 -8.61 -10.83
CA GLU A 170 13.74 -9.70 -11.17
C GLU A 170 12.60 -9.79 -10.15
N PHE A 171 12.89 -9.60 -8.87
CA PHE A 171 11.89 -9.66 -7.81
C PHE A 171 10.92 -8.47 -7.87
N VAL A 172 11.43 -7.26 -8.08
CA VAL A 172 10.62 -6.03 -8.19
C VAL A 172 9.68 -6.12 -9.39
N HIS A 173 10.20 -6.38 -10.58
CA HIS A 173 9.42 -6.39 -11.82
C HIS A 173 8.66 -7.70 -12.05
N GLY A 174 9.11 -8.82 -11.48
CA GLY A 174 8.43 -10.11 -11.61
C GLY A 174 7.36 -10.36 -10.54
N GLN A 175 7.61 -9.93 -9.31
CA GLN A 175 6.78 -10.29 -8.15
C GLN A 175 6.06 -9.09 -7.53
N LEU A 176 6.76 -7.99 -7.23
CA LEU A 176 6.17 -6.85 -6.54
C LEU A 176 5.22 -6.06 -7.46
N PHE A 177 5.67 -5.71 -8.65
CA PHE A 177 4.98 -4.84 -9.61
C PHE A 177 4.98 -5.47 -11.00
N SER A 178 4.23 -6.56 -11.17
CA SER A 178 4.31 -7.43 -12.35
C SER A 178 3.79 -6.83 -13.67
N LEU A 179 3.23 -5.61 -13.65
CA LEU A 179 2.89 -4.86 -14.85
C LEU A 179 3.92 -3.79 -15.22
N SER A 180 4.93 -3.56 -14.37
CA SER A 180 6.06 -2.67 -14.64
C SER A 180 7.02 -3.23 -15.68
#